data_AF-A0A851H3X1-F1
#
_entry.id   AF-A0A851H3X1-F1
#
_cell.length_a   1.000
_cell.length_b   1.000
_cell.length_c   1.000
_cell.angle_alpha   90.00
_cell.angle_beta   90.00
_cell.angle_gamma   90.00
#
_symmetry.space_group_name_H-M   'P 1'
#
loop_
_entity.id
_entity.type
_entity.pdbx_description
1 polymer ?
#
loop_
_entity_poly.entity_id
_entity_poly.type
_entity_poly.pdbx_seq_one_letter_code
_entity_poly.pdbx_strand_id
1 'polypeptide(L)'
;MFEDSASSLRVLDSTGNDIQLGAGSIVRTQAGSGILHQELPVSGEHELHGIQFFVNLRSTNKQLAPQTWWLDGKALPVWRNTKGDSVRVAVGQYQELASPLRPAEPFTMLDMDVHSELDVSVPPDQHGFVYVQSGEISLHNGADTVSLQSGQGVHLVGTGHIRMATDSRARAVFLCGQTIHETVVMLGPFVMNNQQQIETAIQRYHSGRMGQMPSLSQEHGI
;
A
#
# COMPACT_ATOMS: atom_id res chain seq x y z
N MET A 1 3.16 -2.37 -7.22
CA MET A 1 4.29 -2.62 -8.13
C MET A 1 4.94 -1.30 -8.48
N PHE A 2 6.27 -1.22 -8.43
CA PHE A 2 6.98 -0.03 -8.90
C PHE A 2 7.06 -0.02 -10.43
N GLU A 3 7.25 1.16 -11.01
CA GLU A 3 7.32 1.33 -12.48
C GLU A 3 8.58 0.73 -13.11
N ASP A 4 9.61 0.45 -12.31
CA ASP A 4 10.87 -0.19 -12.72
C ASP A 4 10.83 -1.73 -12.66
N SER A 5 9.71 -2.33 -12.26
CA SER A 5 9.55 -3.79 -12.23
C SER A 5 9.63 -4.38 -13.64
N ALA A 6 10.55 -5.33 -13.83
CA ALA A 6 10.76 -6.03 -15.11
C ALA A 6 9.86 -7.27 -15.27
N SER A 7 9.24 -7.74 -14.19
CA SER A 7 8.26 -8.83 -14.17
C SER A 7 6.87 -8.34 -13.73
N SER A 8 5.89 -9.24 -13.82
CA SER A 8 4.50 -9.01 -13.37
C SER A 8 4.12 -9.96 -12.24
N LEU A 9 3.18 -9.54 -11.39
CA LEU A 9 2.66 -10.31 -10.28
C LEU A 9 1.27 -10.86 -10.63
N ARG A 10 1.07 -12.18 -10.55
CA ARG A 10 -0.27 -12.79 -10.61
C ARG A 10 -0.83 -12.92 -9.20
N VAL A 11 -2.04 -12.42 -8.99
CA VAL A 11 -2.76 -12.45 -7.72
C VAL A 11 -4.04 -13.24 -7.91
N LEU A 12 -4.16 -14.33 -7.16
CA LEU A 12 -5.33 -15.21 -7.13
C LEU A 12 -5.97 -15.11 -5.77
N ASP A 13 -7.31 -15.08 -5.67
CA ASP A 13 -7.97 -15.09 -4.37
C ASP A 13 -9.23 -15.97 -4.30
N SER A 14 -9.66 -16.26 -3.07
CA SER A 14 -10.83 -17.09 -2.77
C SER A 14 -12.16 -16.43 -3.12
N THR A 15 -12.16 -15.18 -3.56
CA THR A 15 -13.35 -14.51 -4.12
C THR A 15 -13.46 -14.69 -5.64
N GLY A 16 -12.50 -15.40 -6.24
CA GLY A 16 -12.49 -15.76 -7.66
C GLY A 16 -11.71 -14.80 -8.55
N ASN A 17 -10.95 -13.86 -7.98
CA ASN A 17 -10.11 -12.99 -8.79
C ASN A 17 -8.84 -13.72 -9.26
N ASP A 18 -8.44 -13.40 -10.49
CA ASP A 18 -7.17 -13.81 -11.12
C ASP A 18 -6.63 -12.59 -11.87
N ILE A 19 -5.66 -11.90 -11.26
CA ILE A 19 -5.23 -10.57 -11.67
C ILE A 19 -3.75 -10.61 -11.99
N GLN A 20 -3.36 -10.18 -13.18
CA GLN A 20 -1.95 -9.96 -13.52
C GLN A 20 -1.60 -8.46 -13.42
N LEU A 21 -0.66 -8.13 -12.56
CA LEU A 21 -0.23 -6.77 -12.26
C LEU A 21 1.12 -6.49 -12.91
N GLY A 22 1.12 -5.62 -13.92
CA GLY A 22 2.34 -5.07 -14.52
C GLY A 22 3.04 -4.00 -13.66
N ALA A 23 4.10 -3.44 -14.23
CA ALA A 23 4.84 -2.33 -13.64
C ALA A 23 3.92 -1.14 -13.33
N GLY A 24 4.13 -0.52 -12.17
CA GLY A 24 3.35 0.61 -11.69
C GLY A 24 1.93 0.27 -11.20
N SER A 25 1.43 -0.95 -11.40
CA SER A 25 0.07 -1.32 -11.00
C SER A 25 -0.07 -1.44 -9.47
N ILE A 26 -1.30 -1.27 -8.99
CA ILE A 26 -1.67 -1.48 -7.59
C ILE A 26 -2.74 -2.56 -7.50
N VAL A 27 -2.63 -3.41 -6.49
CA VAL A 27 -3.71 -4.27 -6.00
C VAL A 27 -3.96 -3.91 -4.54
N ARG A 28 -5.23 -3.88 -4.16
CA ARG A 28 -5.67 -3.72 -2.79
C ARG A 28 -6.61 -4.85 -2.45
N THR A 29 -6.20 -5.65 -1.48
CA THR A 29 -7.03 -6.71 -0.90
C THR A 29 -7.53 -6.27 0.47
N GLN A 30 -8.84 -6.14 0.62
CA GLN A 30 -9.51 -6.00 1.90
C GLN A 30 -9.89 -7.40 2.40
N ALA A 31 -9.13 -7.93 3.37
CA ALA A 31 -9.38 -9.27 3.90
C ALA A 31 -10.70 -9.36 4.70
N GLY A 32 -11.01 -8.35 5.52
CA GLY A 32 -12.25 -8.29 6.30
C GLY A 32 -12.51 -9.58 7.09
N SER A 33 -13.68 -10.20 6.87
CA SER A 33 -14.06 -11.47 7.51
C SER A 33 -13.17 -12.66 7.17
N GLY A 34 -12.31 -12.54 6.16
CA GLY A 34 -11.28 -13.51 5.77
C GLY A 34 -11.23 -13.73 4.27
N ILE A 35 -10.03 -13.83 3.73
CA ILE A 35 -9.74 -14.15 2.33
C ILE A 35 -8.51 -15.06 2.28
N LEU A 36 -8.46 -15.98 1.33
CA LEU A 36 -7.26 -16.71 0.96
C LEU A 36 -6.76 -16.13 -0.35
N HIS A 37 -5.45 -15.92 -0.49
CA HIS A 37 -4.87 -15.44 -1.72
C HIS A 37 -3.47 -16.02 -1.95
N GLN A 38 -3.04 -15.98 -3.21
CA GLN A 38 -1.70 -16.30 -3.64
C GLN A 38 -1.18 -15.16 -4.51
N GLU A 39 0.08 -14.81 -4.31
CA GLU A 39 0.79 -13.81 -5.10
C GLU A 39 2.03 -14.47 -5.68
N LEU A 40 2.07 -14.60 -7.00
CA LEU A 40 3.06 -15.39 -7.72
C LEU A 40 3.72 -14.52 -8.79
N PRO A 41 5.06 -14.43 -8.86
CA PRO A 41 5.72 -13.87 -10.03
C PRO A 41 5.31 -14.66 -11.28
N VAL A 42 4.91 -13.97 -12.35
CA VAL A 42 4.53 -14.64 -13.61
C VAL A 42 5.74 -15.27 -14.29
N SER A 43 6.90 -14.64 -14.16
CA SER A 43 8.19 -15.19 -14.59
C SER A 43 9.21 -15.03 -13.48
N GLY A 44 10.01 -16.08 -13.28
CA GLY A 44 11.18 -16.07 -12.39
C GLY A 44 12.47 -15.57 -13.07
N GLU A 45 12.42 -15.24 -14.36
CA GLU A 45 13.59 -14.79 -15.13
C GLU A 45 13.94 -13.31 -14.89
N HIS A 46 12.97 -12.53 -14.41
CA HIS A 46 13.10 -11.09 -14.22
C HIS A 46 12.70 -10.70 -12.80
N GLU A 47 13.38 -9.69 -12.27
CA GLU A 47 13.11 -9.18 -10.94
C GLU A 47 11.73 -8.50 -10.87
N LEU A 48 11.04 -8.78 -9.77
CA LEU A 48 9.77 -8.16 -9.41
C LEU A 48 10.04 -7.13 -8.33
N HIS A 49 9.81 -5.85 -8.64
CA HIS A 49 10.05 -4.76 -7.71
C HIS A 49 8.74 -4.12 -7.25
N GLY A 50 8.51 -4.12 -5.94
CA GLY A 50 7.29 -3.59 -5.36
C GLY A 50 7.39 -3.45 -3.85
N ILE A 51 6.33 -2.88 -3.28
CA ILE A 51 6.18 -2.70 -1.84
C ILE A 51 4.78 -3.15 -1.44
N GLN A 52 4.67 -3.70 -0.24
CA GLN A 52 3.42 -4.18 0.33
C GLN A 52 3.21 -3.57 1.71
N PHE A 53 1.99 -3.09 1.94
CA PHE A 53 1.57 -2.53 3.21
C PHE A 53 0.30 -3.21 3.70
N PHE A 54 0.22 -3.44 5.01
CA PHE A 54 -1.01 -3.84 5.67
C PHE A 54 -1.61 -2.67 6.42
N VAL A 55 -2.80 -2.24 5.99
CA VAL A 55 -3.58 -1.20 6.65
C VAL A 55 -4.58 -1.88 7.57
N ASN A 56 -4.48 -1.63 8.87
CA ASN A 56 -5.41 -2.18 9.84
C ASN A 56 -6.83 -1.65 9.60
N LEU A 57 -7.84 -2.45 9.94
CA LEU A 57 -9.26 -2.05 9.93
C LEU A 57 -9.73 -1.79 11.36
N ARG A 58 -10.60 -0.80 11.56
CA ARG A 58 -11.35 -0.61 12.81
C ARG A 58 -12.20 -1.84 13.08
N SER A 59 -12.52 -2.07 14.34
CA SER A 59 -13.33 -3.18 14.83
C SER A 59 -14.65 -3.34 14.05
N THR A 60 -15.31 -2.23 13.70
CA THR A 60 -16.53 -2.19 12.90
C THR A 60 -16.36 -2.68 11.46
N ASN A 61 -15.15 -2.59 10.92
CA ASN A 61 -14.81 -2.94 9.54
C ASN A 61 -14.15 -4.33 9.41
N LYS A 62 -13.68 -4.93 10.51
CA LYS A 62 -13.01 -6.25 10.51
C LYS A 62 -13.90 -7.43 10.09
N GLN A 63 -15.21 -7.23 9.97
CA GLN A 63 -16.16 -8.26 9.51
C GLN A 63 -16.78 -7.94 8.14
N LEU A 64 -16.31 -6.90 7.46
CA LEU A 64 -16.74 -6.62 6.08
C LEU A 64 -16.41 -7.83 5.18
N ALA A 65 -17.22 -8.02 4.14
CA ALA A 65 -16.95 -9.03 3.14
C ALA A 65 -15.57 -8.78 2.49
N PRO A 66 -14.81 -9.85 2.17
CA PRO A 66 -13.53 -9.72 1.48
C PRO A 66 -13.74 -9.14 0.08
N GLN A 67 -12.87 -8.22 -0.34
CA GLN A 67 -12.94 -7.56 -1.64
C GLN A 67 -11.53 -7.21 -2.14
N THR A 68 -11.31 -7.40 -3.43
CA THR A 68 -10.05 -7.05 -4.10
C THR A 68 -10.33 -6.04 -5.21
N TRP A 69 -9.51 -4.99 -5.27
CA TRP A 69 -9.52 -4.01 -6.34
C TRP A 69 -8.12 -3.88 -6.90
N TRP A 70 -8.02 -3.54 -8.18
CA TRP A 70 -6.74 -3.26 -8.81
C TRP A 70 -6.87 -2.13 -9.82
N LEU A 71 -5.76 -1.47 -10.08
CA LEU A 71 -5.61 -0.51 -11.15
C LEU A 71 -4.32 -0.81 -11.90
N ASP A 72 -4.42 -0.78 -13.23
CA ASP A 72 -3.24 -0.72 -14.08
C ASP A 72 -2.45 0.56 -13.78
N GLY A 73 -1.13 0.52 -13.90
CA GLY A 73 -0.26 1.67 -13.64
C GLY A 73 -0.64 2.92 -14.45
N LYS A 74 -1.20 2.76 -15.66
CA LYS A 74 -1.66 3.87 -16.53
C LYS A 74 -3.00 4.47 -16.09
N ALA A 75 -3.78 3.76 -15.28
CA ALA A 75 -5.05 4.23 -14.76
C ALA A 75 -4.91 5.06 -13.47
N LEU A 76 -3.71 5.08 -12.86
CA LEU A 76 -3.43 5.90 -11.69
C LEU A 76 -3.35 7.38 -12.07
N PRO A 77 -4.04 8.29 -11.35
CA PRO A 77 -3.86 9.72 -11.52
C PRO A 77 -2.42 10.11 -11.22
N VAL A 78 -1.82 10.94 -12.08
CA VAL A 78 -0.43 11.38 -11.91
C VAL A 78 -0.33 12.90 -12.03
N TRP A 79 0.11 13.53 -10.95
CA TRP A 79 0.46 14.95 -10.91
C TRP A 79 1.91 15.13 -11.36
N ARG A 80 2.21 16.22 -12.08
CA ARG A 80 3.57 16.56 -12.55
C ARG A 80 3.78 18.07 -12.53
N ASN A 81 5.02 18.51 -12.32
CA ASN A 81 5.42 19.90 -12.47
C ASN A 81 6.48 20.09 -13.58
N THR A 82 6.91 21.33 -13.80
CA THR A 82 7.94 21.68 -14.80
C THR A 82 9.36 21.35 -14.35
N LYS A 83 9.59 21.03 -13.08
CA LYS A 83 10.90 20.65 -12.52
C LYS A 83 11.19 19.14 -12.66
N GLY A 84 10.21 18.37 -13.12
CA GLY A 84 10.33 16.92 -13.32
C GLY A 84 9.78 16.08 -12.16
N ASP A 85 9.31 16.71 -11.08
CA ASP A 85 8.68 15.99 -9.98
C ASP A 85 7.36 15.38 -10.43
N SER A 86 7.06 14.18 -9.96
CA SER A 86 5.79 13.51 -10.21
C SER A 86 5.26 12.74 -9.02
N VAL A 87 3.94 12.68 -8.91
CA VAL A 87 3.23 11.99 -7.83
C VAL A 87 2.11 11.14 -8.42
N ARG A 88 2.22 9.82 -8.26
CA ARG A 88 1.19 8.85 -8.63
C ARG A 88 0.30 8.60 -7.41
N VAL A 89 -0.99 8.90 -7.54
CA VAL A 89 -1.95 8.81 -6.43
C VAL A 89 -2.52 7.39 -6.36
N ALA A 90 -1.84 6.50 -5.64
CA ALA A 90 -2.23 5.10 -5.52
C ALA A 90 -3.55 4.95 -4.75
N VAL A 91 -3.65 5.61 -3.60
CA VAL A 91 -4.87 5.70 -2.76
C VAL A 91 -4.98 7.11 -2.20
N GLY A 92 -6.20 7.59 -1.98
CA GLY A 92 -6.43 8.93 -1.41
C GLY A 92 -6.34 10.03 -2.45
N GLN A 93 -5.73 11.16 -2.05
CA GLN A 93 -5.69 12.39 -2.84
C GLN A 93 -4.32 13.07 -2.76
N TYR A 94 -3.92 13.72 -3.84
CA TYR A 94 -2.82 14.66 -3.90
C TYR A 94 -3.21 15.86 -4.76
N GLN A 95 -3.15 17.07 -4.20
CA GLN A 95 -3.65 18.28 -4.86
C GLN A 95 -5.09 18.07 -5.38
N GLU A 96 -5.36 18.36 -6.65
CA GLU A 96 -6.66 18.16 -7.30
C GLU A 96 -6.95 16.70 -7.73
N LEU A 97 -5.97 15.80 -7.62
CA LEU A 97 -6.08 14.42 -8.11
C LEU A 97 -6.48 13.46 -7.00
N ALA A 98 -7.52 12.65 -7.25
CA ALA A 98 -7.94 11.59 -6.35
C ALA A 98 -7.88 10.23 -7.06
N SER A 99 -7.27 9.23 -6.41
CA SER A 99 -7.35 7.81 -6.84
C SER A 99 -8.82 7.40 -6.98
N PRO A 100 -9.21 6.47 -7.85
CA PRO A 100 -10.58 5.93 -7.85
C PRO A 100 -10.78 4.85 -6.76
N LEU A 101 -9.72 4.38 -6.09
CA LEU A 101 -9.85 3.44 -4.98
C LEU A 101 -10.45 4.14 -3.75
N ARG A 102 -11.43 3.49 -3.12
CA ARG A 102 -12.14 3.98 -1.92
C ARG A 102 -12.06 2.91 -0.81
N PRO A 103 -10.98 2.87 -0.02
CA PRO A 103 -10.87 1.90 1.07
C PRO A 103 -11.88 2.18 2.18
N ALA A 104 -12.33 1.13 2.89
CA ALA A 104 -13.21 1.27 4.05
C ALA A 104 -12.54 2.07 5.20
N GLU A 105 -11.23 1.94 5.34
CA GLU A 105 -10.41 2.84 6.16
C GLU A 105 -9.72 3.86 5.26
N PRO A 106 -10.03 5.16 5.39
CA PRO A 106 -9.38 6.20 4.60
C PRO A 106 -7.88 6.32 4.92
N PHE A 107 -7.07 6.28 3.87
CA PHE A 107 -5.64 6.62 3.92
C PHE A 107 -5.20 7.14 2.55
N THR A 108 -4.05 7.80 2.53
CA THR A 108 -3.36 8.27 1.34
C THR A 108 -2.11 7.43 1.14
N MET A 109 -1.86 7.01 -0.11
CA MET A 109 -0.63 6.36 -0.54
C MET A 109 -0.18 6.99 -1.85
N LEU A 110 1.00 7.58 -1.83
CA LEU A 110 1.61 8.27 -2.95
C LEU A 110 2.92 7.60 -3.33
N ASP A 111 3.11 7.36 -4.62
CA ASP A 111 4.37 6.93 -5.22
C ASP A 111 5.00 8.14 -5.92
N MET A 112 6.16 8.59 -5.45
CA MET A 112 6.73 9.89 -5.74
C MET A 112 8.09 9.77 -6.41
N ASP A 113 8.26 10.51 -7.51
CA ASP A 113 9.54 10.71 -8.19
C ASP A 113 9.94 12.17 -7.97
N VAL A 114 10.94 12.38 -7.13
CA VAL A 114 11.38 13.69 -6.66
C VAL A 114 12.65 14.07 -7.38
N HIS A 115 12.61 15.19 -8.09
CA HIS A 115 13.72 15.80 -8.81
C HIS A 115 14.17 17.12 -8.17
N SER A 116 13.29 17.76 -7.40
CA SER A 116 13.59 18.98 -6.68
C SER A 116 12.95 18.99 -5.31
N GLU A 117 11.63 19.12 -5.25
CA GLU A 117 10.87 19.16 -4.02
C GLU A 117 9.40 18.83 -4.25
N LEU A 118 8.79 18.22 -3.24
CA LEU A 118 7.37 17.94 -3.15
C LEU A 118 6.88 18.24 -1.75
N ASP A 119 5.65 18.71 -1.65
CA ASP A 119 5.01 18.95 -0.36
C ASP A 119 3.95 17.88 -0.09
N VAL A 120 3.92 17.37 1.14
CA VAL A 120 2.88 16.46 1.65
C VAL A 120 2.38 16.98 2.99
N SER A 121 1.16 16.59 3.36
CA SER A 121 0.55 16.97 4.63
C SER A 121 0.31 15.76 5.51
N VAL A 122 0.68 15.88 6.78
CA VAL A 122 0.37 14.97 7.88
C VAL A 122 -0.42 15.76 8.93
N PRO A 123 -1.76 15.83 8.81
CA PRO A 123 -2.60 16.54 9.77
C PRO A 123 -2.37 16.10 11.22
N PRO A 124 -2.66 16.94 12.22
CA PRO A 124 -2.39 16.65 13.64
C PRO A 124 -2.99 15.33 14.18
N ASP A 125 -4.09 14.86 13.60
CA ASP A 125 -4.79 13.63 13.96
C ASP A 125 -4.37 12.40 13.13
N GLN A 126 -3.32 12.54 12.32
CA GLN A 126 -2.85 11.52 11.39
C GLN A 126 -1.38 11.20 11.60
N HIS A 127 -1.04 9.97 11.22
CA HIS A 127 0.33 9.48 11.19
C HIS A 127 0.75 9.33 9.73
N GLY A 128 1.97 9.76 9.44
CA GLY A 128 2.59 9.63 8.12
C GLY A 128 3.75 8.65 8.15
N PHE A 129 4.09 8.07 7.02
CA PHE A 129 5.31 7.28 6.84
C PHE A 129 5.91 7.59 5.48
N VAL A 130 7.20 7.85 5.45
CA VAL A 130 7.96 8.00 4.20
C VAL A 130 8.96 6.85 4.11
N TYR A 131 9.04 6.22 2.96
CA TYR A 131 10.07 5.22 2.62
C TYR A 131 10.79 5.64 1.35
N VAL A 132 12.12 5.70 1.38
CA VAL A 132 12.95 6.05 0.22
C VAL A 132 13.35 4.78 -0.50
N GLN A 133 12.81 4.57 -1.70
CA GLN A 133 13.12 3.44 -2.57
C GLN A 133 14.50 3.61 -3.24
N SER A 134 14.83 4.82 -3.67
CA SER A 134 16.14 5.13 -4.27
C SER A 134 16.48 6.60 -4.13
N GLY A 135 17.78 6.92 -4.21
CA GLY A 135 18.28 8.28 -4.00
C GLY A 135 18.36 8.69 -2.53
N GLU A 136 18.39 10.00 -2.30
CA GLU A 136 18.44 10.62 -0.98
C GLU A 136 17.42 11.77 -0.91
N ILE A 137 16.73 11.87 0.22
CA ILE A 137 15.67 12.85 0.47
C ILE A 137 15.87 13.49 1.84
N SER A 138 15.74 14.81 1.92
CA SER A 138 15.59 15.53 3.17
C SER A 138 14.12 15.91 3.39
N LEU A 139 13.61 15.63 4.59
CA LEU A 139 12.28 16.02 5.03
C LEU A 139 12.38 17.20 5.99
N HIS A 140 11.63 18.26 5.71
CA HIS A 140 11.61 19.49 6.50
C HIS A 140 10.19 19.78 6.99
N ASN A 141 10.02 20.02 8.29
CA ASN A 141 8.75 20.49 8.88
C ASN A 141 8.84 21.96 9.34
N GLY A 142 9.91 22.67 8.98
CA GLY A 142 10.23 24.04 9.42
C GLY A 142 11.08 24.12 10.69
N ALA A 143 10.91 23.22 11.65
CA ALA A 143 11.69 23.18 12.88
C ALA A 143 12.84 22.14 12.83
N ASP A 144 12.57 21.00 12.20
CA ASP A 144 13.42 19.84 12.12
C ASP A 144 13.74 19.49 10.67
N THR A 145 14.87 18.81 10.48
CA THR A 145 15.26 18.21 9.20
C THR A 145 15.76 16.79 9.44
N VAL A 146 15.26 15.85 8.64
CA VAL A 146 15.71 14.45 8.64
C VAL A 146 16.08 14.06 7.23
N SER A 147 17.32 13.60 7.03
CA SER A 147 17.76 13.02 5.75
C SER A 147 17.60 11.50 5.76
N LEU A 148 17.10 10.97 4.65
CA LEU A 148 16.85 9.56 4.42
C LEU A 148 17.52 9.12 3.12
N GLN A 149 18.21 8.01 3.18
CA GLN A 149 18.83 7.35 2.03
C GLN A 149 17.99 6.15 1.57
N SER A 150 18.30 5.63 0.38
CA SER A 150 17.71 4.40 -0.15
C SER A 150 17.60 3.28 0.90
N GLY A 151 16.42 2.70 1.01
CA GLY A 151 16.09 1.64 1.98
C GLY A 151 15.69 2.14 3.37
N GLN A 152 15.78 3.44 3.64
CA GLN A 152 15.36 4.02 4.92
C GLN A 152 13.91 4.50 4.87
N GLY A 153 13.27 4.51 6.04
CA GLY A 153 11.98 5.14 6.22
C GLY A 153 11.84 5.81 7.57
N VAL A 154 10.89 6.73 7.67
CA VAL A 154 10.62 7.49 8.89
C VAL A 154 9.13 7.59 9.15
N HIS A 155 8.78 7.48 10.42
CA HIS A 155 7.43 7.73 10.91
C HIS A 155 7.26 9.22 11.26
N LEU A 156 6.14 9.80 10.84
CA LEU A 156 5.76 11.20 11.01
C LEU A 156 4.50 11.27 11.88
N VAL A 157 4.47 12.17 12.86
CA VAL A 157 3.33 12.33 13.79
C VAL A 157 2.84 13.77 13.72
N GLY A 158 1.66 13.98 13.13
CA GLY A 158 0.95 15.26 13.21
C GLY A 158 1.76 16.51 12.87
N THR A 159 2.78 16.38 12.01
CA THR A 159 3.77 17.43 11.74
C THR A 159 3.23 18.57 10.87
N GLY A 160 1.98 18.50 10.44
CA GLY A 160 1.39 19.46 9.52
C GLY A 160 1.99 19.32 8.13
N HIS A 161 2.66 20.36 7.66
CA HIS A 161 3.25 20.39 6.33
C HIS A 161 4.67 19.84 6.34
N ILE A 162 4.96 18.90 5.44
CA ILE A 162 6.31 18.35 5.22
C ILE A 162 6.75 18.68 3.80
N ARG A 163 7.87 19.39 3.69
CA ARG A 163 8.59 19.57 2.43
C ARG A 163 9.61 18.47 2.28
N MET A 164 9.48 17.69 1.23
CA MET A 164 10.39 16.66 0.78
C MET A 164 11.30 17.26 -0.29
N ALA A 165 12.62 17.26 -0.09
CA ALA A 165 13.57 17.84 -1.04
C ALA A 165 14.72 16.87 -1.34
N THR A 166 15.35 17.04 -2.50
CA THR A 166 16.54 16.29 -2.89
C THR A 166 17.46 17.15 -3.76
N ASP A 167 18.77 16.94 -3.65
CA ASP A 167 19.78 17.58 -4.52
C ASP A 167 19.96 16.83 -5.85
N SER A 168 19.35 15.65 -5.97
CA SER A 168 19.42 14.82 -7.18
C SER A 168 18.04 14.22 -7.49
N ARG A 169 17.96 12.99 -8.01
CA ARG A 169 16.68 12.30 -8.19
C ARG A 169 16.50 11.25 -7.11
N ALA A 170 15.31 11.19 -6.52
CA ALA A 170 14.95 10.18 -5.54
C ALA A 170 13.55 9.64 -5.79
N ARG A 171 13.31 8.38 -5.42
CA ARG A 171 11.97 7.78 -5.42
C ARG A 171 11.55 7.44 -4.01
N ALA A 172 10.33 7.80 -3.65
CA ALA A 172 9.81 7.56 -2.32
C ALA A 172 8.32 7.23 -2.32
N VAL A 173 7.91 6.47 -1.31
CA VAL A 173 6.50 6.21 -1.02
C VAL A 173 6.11 6.99 0.22
N PHE A 174 5.02 7.73 0.13
CA PHE A 174 4.39 8.39 1.27
C PHE A 174 3.06 7.74 1.61
N LEU A 175 2.86 7.45 2.88
CA LEU A 175 1.62 6.98 3.46
C LEU A 175 1.14 7.98 4.50
N CYS A 176 -0.17 8.21 4.57
CA CYS A 176 -0.76 8.97 5.66
C CYS A 176 -2.18 8.51 5.93
N GLY A 177 -2.56 8.39 7.21
CA GLY A 177 -3.91 7.98 7.58
C GLY A 177 -4.24 8.28 9.03
N GLN A 178 -5.52 8.17 9.34
CA GLN A 178 -6.02 8.37 10.69
C GLN A 178 -5.51 7.28 11.64
N THR A 179 -5.16 7.68 12.85
CA THR A 179 -4.82 6.74 13.91
C THR A 179 -6.06 5.98 14.35
N ILE A 180 -5.96 4.66 14.38
CA ILE A 180 -6.98 3.79 14.96
C ILE A 180 -6.66 3.62 16.44
N HIS A 181 -7.45 4.25 17.30
CA HIS A 181 -7.32 4.16 18.76
C HIS A 181 -8.02 2.92 19.32
N GLU A 182 -7.69 1.75 18.79
CA GLU A 182 -8.22 0.46 19.24
C GLU A 182 -7.08 -0.51 19.56
N THR A 183 -7.35 -1.47 20.45
CA THR A 183 -6.41 -2.56 20.72
C THR A 183 -6.10 -3.34 19.45
N VAL A 184 -4.82 -3.66 19.23
CA VAL A 184 -4.35 -4.53 18.15
C VAL A 184 -3.80 -5.80 18.77
N VAL A 185 -4.39 -6.93 18.42
CA VAL A 185 -3.90 -8.28 18.75
C VAL A 185 -3.60 -8.98 17.44
N MET A 186 -2.36 -9.44 17.26
CA MET A 186 -1.90 -10.10 16.04
C MET A 186 -1.39 -11.50 16.34
N LEU A 187 -1.84 -12.47 15.53
CA LEU A 187 -1.29 -13.82 15.52
C LEU A 187 -1.18 -14.31 14.08
N GLY A 188 0.05 -14.31 13.54
CA GLY A 188 0.30 -14.65 12.14
C GLY A 188 -0.50 -13.74 11.18
N PRO A 189 -1.31 -14.28 10.26
CA PRO A 189 -2.08 -13.49 9.31
C PRO A 189 -3.35 -12.84 9.91
N PHE A 190 -3.64 -13.08 11.19
CA PHE A 190 -4.86 -12.60 11.84
C PHE A 190 -4.58 -11.37 12.69
N VAL A 191 -5.27 -10.26 12.40
CA VAL A 191 -5.17 -9.00 13.16
C VAL A 191 -6.57 -8.61 13.65
N MET A 192 -6.81 -8.77 14.95
CA MET A 192 -8.10 -8.51 15.61
C MET A 192 -7.95 -7.56 16.81
N ASN A 193 -9.01 -7.30 17.57
CA ASN A 193 -8.97 -6.40 18.73
C ASN A 193 -8.83 -7.12 20.08
N ASN A 194 -9.03 -8.45 20.12
CA ASN A 194 -8.85 -9.26 21.33
C ASN A 194 -8.56 -10.74 21.00
N GLN A 195 -8.17 -11.51 22.01
CA GLN A 195 -7.79 -12.92 21.87
C GLN A 195 -8.94 -13.83 21.40
N GLN A 196 -10.16 -13.62 21.89
CA GLN A 196 -11.33 -14.40 21.50
C GLN A 196 -11.65 -14.25 20.00
N GLN A 197 -11.46 -13.04 19.45
CA GLN A 197 -11.62 -12.76 18.03
C GLN A 197 -10.53 -13.45 17.20
N ILE A 198 -9.30 -13.57 17.70
CA ILE A 198 -8.23 -14.34 17.05
C ILE A 198 -8.61 -15.82 16.97
N GLU A 199 -9.06 -16.42 18.07
CA GLU A 199 -9.51 -17.81 18.11
C GLU A 199 -10.66 -18.06 17.11
N THR A 200 -11.62 -17.13 17.05
CA THR A 200 -12.72 -17.19 16.08
C THR A 200 -12.21 -17.11 14.63
N ALA A 201 -11.23 -16.26 14.34
CA ALA A 201 -10.62 -16.16 13.02
C ALA A 201 -9.91 -17.46 12.62
N ILE A 202 -9.14 -18.06 13.52
CA ILE A 202 -8.47 -19.35 13.31
C ILE A 202 -9.48 -20.47 13.05
N GLN A 203 -10.57 -20.53 13.82
CA GLN A 203 -11.65 -21.50 13.59
C GLN A 203 -12.30 -21.31 12.22
N ARG A 204 -12.52 -20.06 11.78
CA ARG A 204 -13.04 -19.78 10.43
C ARG A 204 -12.10 -20.25 9.33
N TYR A 205 -10.79 -20.04 9.51
CA TYR A 205 -9.78 -20.54 8.59
C TYR A 205 -9.82 -22.08 8.49
N HIS A 206 -9.72 -22.79 9.62
CA HIS A 206 -9.72 -24.26 9.62
C HIS A 206 -11.02 -24.89 9.13
N SER A 207 -12.16 -24.22 9.33
CA SER A 207 -13.47 -24.68 8.84
C SER A 207 -13.76 -24.31 7.37
N GLY A 208 -12.81 -23.69 6.66
CA GLY A 208 -12.99 -23.27 5.27
C GLY A 208 -13.94 -22.08 5.08
N ARG A 209 -14.32 -21.38 6.16
CA ARG A 209 -15.25 -20.23 6.13
C ARG A 209 -14.61 -18.92 5.65
N MET A 210 -13.32 -18.93 5.29
CA MET A 210 -12.60 -17.81 4.64
C MET A 210 -12.50 -17.98 3.12
N GLY A 211 -13.30 -18.90 2.56
CA GLY A 211 -13.27 -19.26 1.15
C GLY A 211 -12.27 -20.37 0.85
N GLN A 212 -12.20 -20.74 -0.43
CA GLN A 212 -11.30 -21.77 -0.94
C GLN A 212 -10.58 -21.20 -2.16
N MET A 213 -9.30 -21.54 -2.33
CA MET A 213 -8.58 -21.14 -3.52
C MET A 213 -9.19 -21.82 -4.75
N PRO A 214 -9.39 -21.09 -5.86
CA PRO A 214 -9.74 -21.71 -7.13
C PRO A 214 -8.72 -22.79 -7.49
N SER A 215 -9.17 -23.91 -8.06
CA SER A 215 -8.25 -24.88 -8.63
C SER A 215 -7.49 -24.20 -9.77
N LEU A 216 -6.16 -24.16 -9.67
CA LEU A 216 -5.31 -23.76 -10.79
C LEU A 216 -5.62 -24.71 -11.96
N SER A 217 -6.24 -24.21 -13.03
CA SER A 217 -6.35 -24.99 -14.26
C SER A 217 -4.94 -25.25 -14.79
N GLN A 218 -4.64 -26.50 -15.15
CA GLN A 218 -3.33 -26.94 -15.64
C GLN A 218 -2.89 -26.30 -16.98
N GLU A 219 -3.62 -25.31 -17.50
CA GLU A 219 -3.34 -24.70 -18.80
C GLU A 219 -2.19 -23.68 -18.80
N HIS A 220 -1.72 -23.25 -17.63
CA HIS A 220 -0.57 -22.35 -17.54
C HIS A 220 0.51 -23.03 -16.70
N GLY A 221 1.30 -23.86 -17.37
CA GLY A 221 2.50 -24.47 -16.81
C GLY A 221 3.43 -23.40 -16.27
N ILE A 222 3.60 -23.43 -14.94
CA ILE A 222 4.79 -22.91 -14.26
C ILE A 222 5.80 -24.06 -14.24
#